data_AF-A0A959I4Z1-F1
#
_entry.id   AF-A0A959I4Z1-F1
#
_cell.length_a   1.000
_cell.length_b   1.000
_cell.length_c   1.000
_cell.angle_alpha   90.00
_cell.angle_beta   90.00
_cell.angle_gamma   90.00
#
_symmetry.space_group_name_H-M   'P 1'
#
loop_
_entity.id
_entity.type
_entity.pdbx_description
1 polymer ?
#
loop_
_entity_poly.entity_id
_entity_poly.type
_entity_poly.pdbx_seq_one_letter_code
_entity_poly.pdbx_strand_id
1 'polypeptide(L)'
;ERLYVEPRFFFKFYGFEWVEPLGQTGMYVLYSLIAISAAMVMFGLFYRMAAVIFFLSFTYSELIDLTNYLNHYYLVCLLAFLMIFLPAHRRFSLDTWRRPELSVTHVPSWVIQILMLQVGLVYFFAGYAKLNPDWLFRAMPLAVWLPAKAHWPLLGPLFEQPWLAYAFSWAGALYDLTIPCWLLWRPSRPFAYLAVVVFHLLTKLLFNIGLFPFIMIFNTLIFFPAAFHERLLGRIGYRTDNEQVLYKFPTAGSQLLRPALIFYFSFQLLFPLRYLFYPGEVLWTEQGYRFSWRVMLVEKTGQATFFVHD
;
A
#
# COMPACT_ATOMS: atom_id res chain seq x y z
N GLU A 1 19.26 0.97 -11.53
CA GLU A 1 19.88 0.79 -12.87
C GLU A 1 19.14 -0.26 -13.69
N ARG A 2 19.13 -1.52 -13.26
CA ARG A 2 18.36 -2.62 -13.87
C ARG A 2 16.92 -2.34 -14.29
N LEU A 3 16.21 -1.44 -13.60
CA LEU A 3 14.80 -1.15 -13.90
C LEU A 3 14.58 0.03 -14.85
N TYR A 4 15.51 1.00 -14.92
CA TYR A 4 15.26 2.29 -15.59
C TYR A 4 16.43 2.87 -16.38
N VAL A 5 17.61 2.26 -16.29
CA VAL A 5 18.84 2.74 -16.96
C VAL A 5 19.32 1.71 -17.98
N GLU A 6 19.41 0.45 -17.58
CA GLU A 6 19.84 -0.65 -18.45
C GLU A 6 18.78 -1.08 -19.48
N PRO A 7 17.47 -1.13 -19.15
CA PRO A 7 16.47 -1.55 -20.12
C PRO A 7 16.38 -0.62 -21.33
N ARG A 8 16.20 -1.22 -22.50
CA ARG A 8 16.02 -0.50 -23.78
C ARG A 8 14.57 -0.37 -24.22
N PHE A 9 13.67 -1.07 -23.54
CA PHE A 9 12.24 -1.10 -23.84
C PHE A 9 11.46 -1.07 -22.52
N PHE A 10 10.39 -0.27 -22.49
CA PHE A 10 9.54 -0.07 -21.32
C PHE A 10 8.09 -0.33 -21.73
N PHE A 11 7.39 -1.17 -20.99
CA PHE A 11 5.97 -1.41 -21.25
C PHE A 11 5.16 -0.26 -20.67
N LYS A 12 4.32 0.38 -21.48
CA LYS A 12 3.59 1.58 -21.05
C LYS A 12 2.22 1.25 -20.47
N PHE A 13 1.77 2.10 -19.54
CA PHE A 13 0.38 2.12 -19.11
C PHE A 13 -0.48 2.81 -20.17
N TYR A 14 -1.67 2.27 -20.42
CA TYR A 14 -2.64 2.90 -21.30
C TYR A 14 -2.99 4.32 -20.83
N GLY A 15 -2.85 5.31 -21.70
CA GLY A 15 -3.05 6.74 -21.40
C GLY A 15 -1.84 7.46 -20.78
N PHE A 16 -0.74 6.74 -20.52
CA PHE A 16 0.52 7.28 -20.00
C PHE A 16 1.71 6.86 -20.87
N GLU A 17 1.47 6.61 -22.16
CA GLU A 17 2.50 6.21 -23.12
C GLU A 17 3.59 7.29 -23.31
N TRP A 18 3.29 8.53 -22.95
CA TRP A 18 4.20 9.68 -23.00
C TRP A 18 5.20 9.73 -21.83
N VAL A 19 5.05 8.90 -20.80
CA VAL A 19 5.92 8.92 -19.61
C VAL A 19 7.19 8.11 -19.90
N GLU A 20 8.32 8.81 -20.09
CA GLU A 20 9.61 8.20 -20.45
C GLU A 20 10.67 8.31 -19.33
N PRO A 21 11.66 7.41 -19.24
CA PRO A 21 12.76 7.58 -18.30
C PRO A 21 13.59 8.82 -18.66
N LEU A 22 14.07 9.53 -17.64
CA LEU A 22 14.78 10.81 -17.79
C LEU A 22 16.28 10.65 -18.13
N GLY A 23 16.65 9.53 -18.76
CA GLY A 23 18.05 9.10 -18.89
C GLY A 23 18.71 8.80 -17.54
N GLN A 24 19.96 8.32 -17.56
CA GLN A 24 20.65 7.86 -16.34
C GLN A 24 20.73 8.94 -15.25
N THR A 25 21.24 10.13 -15.58
CA THR A 25 21.38 11.24 -14.64
C THR A 25 20.02 11.70 -14.12
N GLY A 26 19.02 11.83 -14.99
CA GLY A 26 17.68 12.25 -14.59
C GLY A 26 17.00 11.24 -13.66
N MET A 27 17.22 9.94 -13.87
CA MET A 27 16.73 8.90 -12.96
C MET A 27 17.39 8.97 -11.57
N TYR A 28 18.70 9.22 -11.48
CA TYR A 28 19.35 9.43 -10.17
C TYR A 28 18.83 10.68 -9.45
N VAL A 29 18.62 11.78 -10.18
CA VAL A 29 18.03 13.00 -9.63
C VAL A 29 16.62 12.74 -9.13
N LEU A 30 15.79 12.03 -9.91
CA LEU A 30 14.42 11.67 -9.53
C LEU A 30 14.39 10.85 -8.24
N TYR A 31 15.21 9.80 -8.12
CA TYR A 31 15.24 8.97 -6.91
C TYR A 31 15.83 9.70 -5.69
N SER A 32 16.78 10.62 -5.91
CA SER A 32 17.26 11.52 -4.85
C SER A 32 16.15 12.45 -4.37
N LEU A 33 15.35 12.99 -5.29
CA LEU A 33 14.20 13.84 -4.98
C LEU A 33 13.12 13.06 -4.20
N ILE A 34 12.83 11.81 -4.59
CA ILE A 34 11.94 10.92 -3.85
C ILE A 34 12.46 10.71 -2.42
N ALA A 35 13.74 10.38 -2.24
CA ALA A 35 14.32 10.12 -0.92
C ALA A 35 14.30 11.35 -0.01
N ILE A 36 14.70 12.51 -0.54
CA ILE A 36 14.72 13.78 0.21
C ILE A 36 13.29 14.20 0.58
N SER A 37 12.35 14.17 -0.37
CA SER A 37 10.96 14.55 -0.10
C SER A 37 10.28 13.58 0.87
N ALA A 38 10.56 12.28 0.82
CA ALA A 38 10.09 11.30 1.80
C ALA A 38 10.62 11.62 3.21
N ALA A 39 11.92 11.93 3.36
CA ALA A 39 12.50 12.30 4.64
C ALA A 39 11.89 13.60 5.18
N MET A 40 11.66 14.59 4.31
CA MET A 40 10.97 15.84 4.66
C MET A 40 9.53 15.59 5.13
N VAL A 41 8.79 14.70 4.47
CA VAL A 41 7.44 14.29 4.93
C VAL A 41 7.52 13.60 6.29
N MET A 42 8.47 12.68 6.49
CA MET A 42 8.66 11.94 7.74
C MET A 42 8.94 12.86 8.94
N PHE A 43 9.79 13.87 8.77
CA PHE A 43 10.08 14.85 9.82
C PHE A 43 9.08 16.02 9.87
N GLY A 44 8.14 16.08 8.92
CA GLY A 44 7.21 17.19 8.75
C GLY A 44 7.91 18.53 8.56
N LEU A 45 8.89 18.59 7.65
CA LEU A 45 9.64 19.78 7.24
C LEU A 45 9.19 20.22 5.84
N PHE A 46 8.75 21.47 5.68
CA PHE A 46 8.11 21.98 4.47
C PHE A 46 7.04 21.02 3.93
N TYR A 47 6.26 20.44 4.86
CA TYR A 47 5.49 19.23 4.63
C TYR A 47 4.57 19.29 3.40
N ARG A 48 3.88 20.41 3.20
CA ARG A 48 2.92 20.55 2.08
C ARG A 48 3.63 20.44 0.73
N MET A 49 4.79 21.10 0.61
CA MET A 49 5.62 21.05 -0.60
C MET A 49 6.22 19.66 -0.76
N ALA A 50 6.79 19.10 0.31
CA ALA A 50 7.41 17.79 0.31
C ALA A 50 6.42 16.67 -0.08
N ALA A 51 5.19 16.70 0.42
CA ALA A 51 4.15 15.74 0.08
C ALA A 51 3.77 15.79 -1.41
N VAL A 52 3.67 16.99 -1.99
CA VAL A 52 3.39 17.17 -3.43
C VAL A 52 4.56 16.65 -4.27
N ILE A 53 5.79 17.03 -3.92
CA ILE A 53 6.99 16.56 -4.63
C ILE A 53 7.11 15.04 -4.55
N PHE A 54 6.92 14.46 -3.36
CA PHE A 54 6.96 13.01 -3.17
C PHE A 54 5.89 12.31 -4.00
N PHE A 55 4.64 12.77 -3.93
CA PHE A 55 3.56 12.21 -4.73
C PHE A 55 3.86 12.24 -6.24
N LEU A 56 4.27 13.40 -6.77
CA LEU A 56 4.52 13.55 -8.20
C LEU A 56 5.73 12.73 -8.66
N SER A 57 6.85 12.81 -7.93
CA SER A 57 8.08 12.10 -8.30
C SER A 57 7.94 10.58 -8.17
N PHE A 58 7.33 10.10 -7.10
CA PHE A 58 7.09 8.67 -6.89
C PHE A 58 6.05 8.14 -7.90
N THR A 59 4.94 8.85 -8.13
CA THR A 59 3.96 8.42 -9.13
C THR A 59 4.56 8.42 -10.54
N TYR A 60 5.41 9.39 -10.87
CA TYR A 60 6.12 9.41 -12.14
C TYR A 60 7.02 8.19 -12.31
N SER A 61 7.83 7.82 -11.30
CA SER A 61 8.69 6.63 -11.41
C SER A 61 7.90 5.33 -11.63
N GLU A 62 6.72 5.22 -11.01
CA GLU A 62 5.84 4.07 -11.15
C GLU A 62 5.14 3.99 -12.51
N LEU A 63 4.93 5.13 -13.19
CA LEU A 63 4.28 5.18 -14.50
C LEU A 63 5.22 4.92 -15.68
N ILE A 64 6.55 4.93 -15.48
CA ILE A 64 7.54 4.72 -16.54
C ILE A 64 7.43 3.32 -17.17
N ASP A 65 7.20 2.29 -16.34
CA ASP A 65 7.17 0.90 -16.78
C ASP A 65 6.13 0.06 -16.03
N LEU A 66 5.17 -0.44 -16.78
CA LEU A 66 4.10 -1.35 -16.38
C LEU A 66 4.62 -2.64 -15.72
N THR A 67 5.81 -3.12 -16.12
CA THR A 67 6.38 -4.37 -15.59
C THR A 67 6.82 -4.24 -14.13
N ASN A 68 7.07 -3.02 -13.66
CA ASN A 68 7.45 -2.73 -12.28
C ASN A 68 6.23 -2.53 -11.35
N TYR A 69 5.01 -2.64 -11.88
CA TYR A 69 3.79 -2.43 -11.12
C TYR A 69 3.68 -3.37 -9.91
N LEU A 70 3.53 -2.77 -8.72
CA LEU A 70 3.20 -3.47 -7.49
C LEU A 70 2.04 -2.77 -6.77
N ASN A 71 1.09 -3.56 -6.25
CA ASN A 71 -0.06 -3.02 -5.51
C ASN A 71 0.37 -2.10 -4.36
N HIS A 72 1.50 -2.37 -3.70
CA HIS A 72 1.95 -1.57 -2.57
C HIS A 72 2.59 -0.24 -2.98
N TYR A 73 3.21 -0.15 -4.17
CA TYR A 73 3.63 1.14 -4.71
C TYR A 73 2.42 1.97 -5.12
N TYR A 74 1.39 1.34 -5.69
CA TYR A 74 0.11 2.01 -5.92
C TYR A 74 -0.49 2.57 -4.61
N LEU A 75 -0.47 1.79 -3.51
CA LEU A 75 -0.90 2.28 -2.19
C LEU A 75 -0.06 3.49 -1.72
N VAL A 76 1.26 3.49 -1.93
CA VAL A 76 2.12 4.63 -1.58
C VAL A 76 1.70 5.88 -2.35
N CYS A 77 1.43 5.78 -3.67
CA CYS A 77 0.91 6.90 -4.46
C CYS A 77 -0.40 7.46 -3.88
N LEU A 78 -1.34 6.58 -3.52
CA LEU A 78 -2.64 6.97 -2.96
C LEU A 78 -2.51 7.64 -1.58
N LEU A 79 -1.70 7.09 -0.69
CA LEU A 79 -1.46 7.68 0.63
C LEU A 79 -0.73 9.02 0.50
N ALA A 80 0.27 9.11 -0.36
CA ALA A 80 0.97 10.36 -0.65
C ALA A 80 0.01 11.44 -1.17
N PHE A 81 -0.88 11.07 -2.10
CA PHE A 81 -1.92 11.97 -2.60
C PHE A 81 -2.83 12.48 -1.47
N LEU A 82 -3.35 11.58 -0.63
CA LEU A 82 -4.20 11.98 0.50
C LEU A 82 -3.45 12.90 1.46
N MET A 83 -2.18 12.58 1.77
CA MET A 83 -1.33 13.35 2.67
C MET A 83 -1.12 14.81 2.23
N ILE A 84 -1.17 15.12 0.92
CA ILE A 84 -1.12 16.50 0.41
C ILE A 84 -2.18 17.37 1.10
N PHE A 85 -3.37 16.81 1.35
CA PHE A 85 -4.52 17.53 1.91
C PHE A 85 -4.57 17.48 3.44
N LEU A 86 -3.90 16.51 4.09
CA LEU A 86 -3.95 16.34 5.53
C LEU A 86 -2.94 17.21 6.29
N PRO A 87 -3.31 17.75 7.47
CA PRO A 87 -2.43 18.58 8.29
C PRO A 87 -1.47 17.75 9.18
N ALA A 88 -0.82 16.70 8.65
CA ALA A 88 -0.05 15.76 9.47
C ALA A 88 1.19 16.39 10.16
N HIS A 89 1.75 17.46 9.58
CA HIS A 89 2.88 18.21 10.16
C HIS A 89 2.48 19.14 11.31
N ARG A 90 1.21 19.24 11.70
CA ARG A 90 0.77 20.25 12.69
C ARG A 90 1.06 19.86 14.14
N ARG A 91 1.77 18.76 14.39
CA ARG A 91 2.22 18.36 15.72
C ARG A 91 3.49 17.50 15.63
N PHE A 92 4.42 17.69 16.57
CA PHE A 92 5.67 16.93 16.68
C PHE A 92 6.46 16.86 15.37
N SER A 93 6.65 18.02 14.73
CA SER A 93 7.33 18.16 13.44
C SER A 93 8.35 19.29 13.44
N LEU A 94 9.28 19.24 12.48
CA LEU A 94 10.23 20.34 12.25
C LEU A 94 9.53 21.64 11.82
N ASP A 95 8.40 21.57 11.12
CA ASP A 95 7.61 22.77 10.79
C ASP A 95 7.06 23.44 12.04
N THR A 96 6.53 22.68 13.01
CA THR A 96 6.06 23.25 14.29
C THR A 96 7.20 23.72 15.19
N TRP A 97 8.39 23.12 15.08
CA TRP A 97 9.56 23.62 15.80
C TRP A 97 10.03 24.98 15.24
N ARG A 98 10.04 25.13 13.91
CA ARG A 98 10.40 26.39 13.25
C ARG A 98 9.33 27.46 13.38
N ARG A 99 8.06 27.06 13.41
CA ARG A 99 6.87 27.92 13.48
C ARG A 99 5.87 27.36 14.50
N PRO A 100 6.05 27.66 15.80
CA PRO A 100 5.21 27.15 16.89
C PRO A 100 3.71 27.44 16.70
N GLU A 101 3.36 28.53 16.03
CA GLU A 101 1.98 28.95 15.73
C GLU A 101 1.23 27.96 14.82
N LEU A 102 1.94 27.05 14.14
CA LEU A 102 1.31 26.00 13.35
C LEU A 102 0.74 24.88 14.22
N SER A 103 1.21 24.74 15.46
CA SER A 103 0.91 23.60 16.34
C SER A 103 -0.60 23.48 16.64
N VAL A 104 -1.14 22.27 16.50
CA VAL A 104 -2.50 21.90 16.91
C VAL A 104 -2.46 20.60 17.69
N THR A 105 -3.39 20.39 18.61
CA THR A 105 -3.47 19.14 19.38
C THR A 105 -4.53 18.18 18.84
N HIS A 106 -5.53 18.69 18.11
CA HIS A 106 -6.65 17.91 17.61
C HIS A 106 -6.93 18.16 16.13
N VAL A 107 -7.39 17.12 15.44
CA VAL A 107 -7.92 17.19 14.07
C VAL A 107 -9.32 16.56 14.04
N PRO A 108 -10.19 16.96 13.10
CA PRO A 108 -11.44 16.25 12.85
C PRO A 108 -11.18 14.77 12.57
N SER A 109 -12.03 13.89 13.09
CA SER A 109 -11.85 12.42 13.00
C SER A 109 -11.70 11.91 11.56
N TRP A 110 -12.37 12.55 10.60
CA TRP A 110 -12.31 12.16 9.20
C TRP A 110 -10.87 12.18 8.64
N VAL A 111 -9.99 13.04 9.15
CA VAL A 111 -8.58 13.15 8.71
C VAL A 111 -7.85 11.81 8.90
N ILE A 112 -8.15 11.11 9.98
CA ILE A 112 -7.58 9.79 10.29
C ILE A 112 -8.41 8.69 9.60
N GLN A 113 -9.74 8.81 9.63
CA GLN A 113 -10.64 7.78 9.11
C GLN A 113 -10.50 7.57 7.59
N ILE A 114 -10.15 8.58 6.80
CA ILE A 114 -9.91 8.38 5.36
C ILE A 114 -8.67 7.51 5.11
N LEU A 115 -7.64 7.59 5.96
CA LEU A 115 -6.46 6.75 5.85
C LEU A 115 -6.78 5.32 6.28
N MET A 116 -7.55 5.16 7.38
CA MET A 116 -8.08 3.86 7.80
C MET A 116 -8.93 3.22 6.69
N LEU A 117 -9.79 4.00 6.05
CA LEU A 117 -10.64 3.54 4.94
C LEU A 117 -9.79 3.10 3.74
N GLN A 118 -8.80 3.90 3.33
CA GLN A 118 -7.90 3.53 2.23
C GLN A 118 -7.19 2.20 2.51
N VAL A 119 -6.61 2.02 3.70
CA VAL A 119 -5.95 0.77 4.11
C VAL A 119 -6.97 -0.38 4.18
N GLY A 120 -8.17 -0.12 4.68
CA GLY A 120 -9.25 -1.09 4.76
C GLY A 120 -9.71 -1.58 3.38
N LEU A 121 -9.80 -0.69 2.39
CA LEU A 121 -10.15 -1.05 1.00
C LEU A 121 -9.10 -1.98 0.37
N VAL A 122 -7.82 -1.77 0.65
CA VAL A 122 -6.75 -2.67 0.17
C VAL A 122 -6.98 -4.08 0.69
N TYR A 123 -7.19 -4.25 1.99
CA TYR A 123 -7.47 -5.55 2.60
C TYR A 123 -8.76 -6.16 2.06
N PHE A 124 -9.85 -5.40 2.04
CA PHE A 124 -11.14 -5.88 1.56
C PHE A 124 -11.05 -6.41 0.13
N PHE A 125 -10.44 -5.65 -0.79
CA PHE A 125 -10.32 -6.09 -2.19
C PHE A 125 -9.30 -7.21 -2.38
N ALA A 126 -8.23 -7.26 -1.58
CA ALA A 126 -7.30 -8.39 -1.57
C ALA A 126 -7.98 -9.70 -1.15
N GLY A 127 -8.93 -9.62 -0.21
CA GLY A 127 -9.76 -10.75 0.22
C GLY A 127 -10.87 -11.07 -0.77
N TYR A 128 -11.56 -10.07 -1.30
CA TYR A 128 -12.58 -10.22 -2.34
C TYR A 128 -12.04 -10.96 -3.56
N ALA A 129 -10.82 -10.62 -4.00
CA ALA A 129 -10.20 -11.26 -5.15
C ALA A 129 -9.88 -12.76 -4.93
N LYS A 130 -9.82 -13.21 -3.66
CA LYS A 130 -9.64 -14.60 -3.25
C LYS A 130 -10.95 -15.39 -3.17
N LEU A 131 -12.11 -14.72 -3.32
CA LEU A 131 -13.42 -15.38 -3.35
C LEU A 131 -13.70 -16.01 -4.73
N ASN A 132 -12.87 -16.97 -5.11
CA ASN A 132 -13.00 -17.72 -6.36
C ASN A 132 -12.72 -19.22 -6.15
N PRO A 133 -13.19 -20.10 -7.05
CA PRO A 133 -13.05 -21.55 -6.87
C PRO A 133 -11.62 -22.05 -6.86
N ASP A 134 -10.71 -21.46 -7.64
CA ASP A 134 -9.31 -21.87 -7.71
C ASP A 134 -8.62 -21.62 -6.37
N TRP A 135 -8.86 -20.46 -5.76
CA TRP A 135 -8.35 -20.14 -4.44
C TRP A 135 -8.99 -21.03 -3.37
N LEU A 136 -10.30 -20.98 -3.18
CA LEU A 136 -10.95 -21.58 -2.00
C LEU A 136 -11.07 -23.10 -2.06
N PHE A 137 -11.39 -23.66 -3.23
CA PHE A 137 -11.73 -25.08 -3.37
C PHE A 137 -10.66 -25.91 -4.07
N ARG A 138 -9.70 -25.28 -4.73
CA ARG A 138 -8.52 -25.96 -5.28
C ARG A 138 -7.23 -25.61 -4.56
N ALA A 139 -7.27 -24.65 -3.63
CA ALA A 139 -6.09 -24.13 -2.92
C ALA A 139 -4.97 -23.64 -3.87
N MET A 140 -5.31 -23.34 -5.12
CA MET A 140 -4.39 -22.73 -6.09
C MET A 140 -4.37 -21.24 -5.77
N PRO A 141 -3.23 -20.63 -5.44
CA PRO A 141 -1.84 -20.99 -5.81
C PRO A 141 -1.00 -21.66 -4.70
N LEU A 142 -1.52 -21.78 -3.48
CA LEU A 142 -0.75 -22.28 -2.33
C LEU A 142 -0.32 -23.74 -2.47
N ALA A 143 -1.13 -24.56 -3.14
CA ALA A 143 -0.80 -25.93 -3.49
C ALA A 143 0.46 -26.04 -4.38
N VAL A 144 0.79 -24.99 -5.13
CA VAL A 144 2.01 -24.90 -5.96
C VAL A 144 3.17 -24.30 -5.17
N TRP A 145 2.92 -23.22 -4.42
CA TRP A 145 3.99 -22.44 -3.79
C TRP A 145 4.53 -23.02 -2.49
N LEU A 146 3.70 -23.65 -1.66
CA LEU A 146 4.15 -24.20 -0.37
C LEU A 146 5.18 -25.33 -0.56
N PRO A 147 4.96 -26.33 -1.46
CA PRO A 147 5.95 -27.39 -1.67
C PRO A 147 7.32 -26.88 -2.16
N ALA A 148 7.37 -25.76 -2.90
CA ALA A 148 8.64 -25.13 -3.31
C ALA A 148 9.49 -24.66 -2.11
N LYS A 149 8.90 -24.55 -0.92
CA LYS A 149 9.57 -24.20 0.35
C LYS A 149 9.83 -25.42 1.24
N ALA A 150 9.62 -26.65 0.77
CA ALA A 150 9.81 -27.88 1.54
C ALA A 150 11.25 -28.10 2.06
N HIS A 151 12.23 -27.39 1.50
CA HIS A 151 13.63 -27.42 1.96
C HIS A 151 13.86 -26.75 3.33
N TRP A 152 12.85 -26.07 3.91
CA TRP A 152 12.99 -25.37 5.18
C TRP A 152 13.09 -26.34 6.38
N PRO A 153 14.04 -26.13 7.30
CA PRO A 153 14.12 -26.95 8.50
C PRO A 153 12.85 -26.78 9.33
N LEU A 154 12.36 -27.89 9.90
CA LEU A 154 11.16 -27.99 10.76
C LEU A 154 9.81 -27.77 10.06
N LEU A 155 9.68 -26.77 9.19
CA LEU A 155 8.42 -26.43 8.52
C LEU A 155 8.22 -27.13 7.17
N GLY A 156 9.31 -27.56 6.53
CA GLY A 156 9.30 -28.19 5.20
C GLY A 156 8.30 -29.34 5.06
N PRO A 157 8.31 -30.35 5.96
CA PRO A 157 7.38 -31.48 5.90
C PRO A 157 5.91 -31.09 6.02
N LEU A 158 5.62 -29.96 6.68
CA LEU A 158 4.26 -29.43 6.81
C LEU A 158 3.80 -28.78 5.49
N PHE A 159 4.71 -28.08 4.79
CA PHE A 159 4.42 -27.41 3.52
C PHE A 159 4.09 -28.36 2.37
N GLU A 160 4.48 -29.64 2.48
CA GLU A 160 4.10 -30.68 1.52
C GLU A 160 2.69 -31.23 1.75
N GLN A 161 2.09 -30.97 2.92
CA GLN A 161 0.78 -31.52 3.25
C GLN A 161 -0.34 -30.78 2.51
N PRO A 162 -1.18 -31.47 1.70
CA PRO A 162 -2.21 -30.81 0.90
C PRO A 162 -3.19 -29.99 1.75
N TRP A 163 -3.56 -30.47 2.93
CA TRP A 163 -4.50 -29.78 3.83
C TRP A 163 -3.99 -28.39 4.25
N LEU A 164 -2.66 -28.19 4.32
CA LEU A 164 -2.10 -26.91 4.72
C LEU A 164 -2.36 -25.83 3.66
N ALA A 165 -2.29 -26.19 2.37
CA ALA A 165 -2.63 -25.29 1.28
C ALA A 165 -4.08 -24.80 1.38
N TYR A 166 -5.02 -25.71 1.69
CA TYR A 166 -6.42 -25.35 1.93
C TYR A 166 -6.58 -24.46 3.16
N ALA A 167 -5.92 -24.80 4.27
CA ALA A 167 -5.97 -24.02 5.50
C ALA A 167 -5.47 -22.59 5.27
N PHE A 168 -4.32 -22.42 4.60
CA PHE A 168 -3.77 -21.10 4.31
C PHE A 168 -4.63 -20.33 3.29
N SER A 169 -5.26 -21.01 2.33
CA SER A 169 -6.13 -20.39 1.34
C SER A 169 -7.34 -19.76 2.02
N TRP A 170 -8.09 -20.54 2.80
CA TRP A 170 -9.26 -20.05 3.53
C TRP A 170 -8.87 -19.00 4.59
N ALA A 171 -7.79 -19.24 5.34
CA ALA A 171 -7.30 -18.29 6.33
C ALA A 171 -6.91 -16.96 5.68
N GLY A 172 -6.22 -16.97 4.54
CA GLY A 172 -5.82 -15.76 3.82
C GLY A 172 -7.02 -14.95 3.31
N ALA A 173 -8.03 -15.62 2.74
CA ALA A 173 -9.25 -14.95 2.29
C ALA A 173 -10.04 -14.34 3.46
N LEU A 174 -10.27 -15.12 4.53
CA LEU A 174 -11.00 -14.66 5.71
C LEU A 174 -10.26 -13.52 6.42
N TYR A 175 -8.93 -13.65 6.55
CA TYR A 175 -8.09 -12.63 7.15
C TYR A 175 -8.22 -11.32 6.39
N ASP A 176 -7.97 -11.31 5.08
CA ASP A 176 -8.00 -10.08 4.28
C ASP A 176 -9.39 -9.40 4.32
N LEU A 177 -10.47 -10.18 4.25
CA LEU A 177 -11.85 -9.64 4.29
C LEU A 177 -12.22 -9.01 5.63
N THR A 178 -11.68 -9.52 6.74
CA THR A 178 -12.18 -9.20 8.08
C THR A 178 -11.22 -8.39 8.92
N ILE A 179 -9.91 -8.39 8.62
CA ILE A 179 -8.90 -7.75 9.48
C ILE A 179 -9.15 -6.25 9.73
N PRO A 180 -9.67 -5.44 8.77
CA PRO A 180 -9.99 -4.04 9.07
C PRO A 180 -11.06 -3.90 10.15
N CYS A 181 -12.09 -4.77 10.13
CA CYS A 181 -13.14 -4.78 11.15
C CYS A 181 -12.60 -5.12 12.54
N TRP A 182 -11.69 -6.10 12.63
CA TRP A 182 -11.04 -6.50 13.87
C TRP A 182 -10.07 -5.44 14.41
N LEU A 183 -9.44 -4.64 13.54
CA LEU A 183 -8.62 -3.50 13.95
C LEU A 183 -9.46 -2.30 14.44
N LEU A 184 -10.64 -2.11 13.84
CA LEU A 184 -11.60 -1.09 14.27
C LEU A 184 -12.24 -1.44 15.63
N TRP A 185 -12.53 -2.72 15.87
CA TRP A 185 -13.10 -3.17 17.14
C TRP A 185 -12.07 -3.10 18.28
N ARG A 186 -12.32 -2.18 19.23
CA ARG A 186 -11.35 -1.80 20.27
C ARG A 186 -10.80 -2.98 21.10
N PRO A 187 -11.62 -3.96 21.56
CA PRO A 187 -11.12 -5.07 22.37
C PRO A 187 -10.24 -6.05 21.60
N SER A 188 -10.52 -6.26 20.30
CA SER A 188 -9.75 -7.20 19.47
C SER A 188 -8.47 -6.60 18.91
N ARG A 189 -8.36 -5.27 18.81
CA ARG A 189 -7.26 -4.56 18.13
C ARG A 189 -5.85 -5.08 18.44
N PRO A 190 -5.39 -5.31 19.68
CA PRO A 190 -4.03 -5.81 19.91
C PRO A 190 -3.81 -7.21 19.36
N PHE A 191 -4.82 -8.09 19.46
CA PHE A 191 -4.77 -9.44 18.87
C PHE A 191 -4.85 -9.40 17.34
N ALA A 192 -5.70 -8.51 16.79
CA ALA A 192 -5.79 -8.26 15.37
C ALA A 192 -4.45 -7.74 14.82
N TYR A 193 -3.79 -6.82 15.52
CA TYR A 193 -2.48 -6.32 15.13
C TYR A 193 -1.40 -7.40 15.21
N LEU A 194 -1.43 -8.27 16.22
CA LEU A 194 -0.54 -9.44 16.25
C LEU A 194 -0.78 -10.34 15.02
N ALA A 195 -2.03 -10.58 14.65
CA ALA A 195 -2.36 -11.31 13.42
C ALA A 195 -1.84 -10.59 12.17
N VAL A 196 -1.91 -9.25 12.11
CA VAL A 196 -1.29 -8.46 11.02
C VAL A 196 0.21 -8.72 10.92
N VAL A 197 0.92 -8.62 12.03
CA VAL A 197 2.37 -8.86 12.06
C VAL A 197 2.69 -10.29 11.62
N VAL A 198 2.04 -11.29 12.20
CA VAL A 198 2.27 -12.70 11.87
C VAL A 198 1.95 -12.98 10.40
N PHE A 199 0.80 -12.54 9.91
CA PHE A 199 0.37 -12.76 8.53
C PHE A 199 1.36 -12.17 7.53
N HIS A 200 1.80 -10.92 7.73
CA HIS A 200 2.73 -10.26 6.81
C HIS A 200 4.14 -10.83 6.89
N LEU A 201 4.62 -11.23 8.08
CA LEU A 201 5.91 -11.92 8.21
C LEU A 201 5.90 -13.30 7.56
N LEU A 202 4.81 -14.07 7.70
CA LEU A 202 4.65 -15.34 7.00
C LEU A 202 4.56 -15.13 5.49
N THR A 203 3.82 -14.13 5.03
CA THR A 203 3.72 -13.80 3.61
C THR A 203 5.09 -13.40 3.05
N LYS A 204 5.91 -12.66 3.81
CA LYS A 204 7.30 -12.34 3.44
C LYS A 204 8.20 -13.59 3.36
N LEU A 205 8.01 -14.52 4.30
CA LEU A 205 8.79 -15.75 4.38
C LEU A 205 8.52 -16.63 3.15
N LEU A 206 7.26 -16.73 2.76
CA LEU A 206 6.79 -17.61 1.71
C LEU A 206 6.92 -16.98 0.32
N PHE A 207 6.74 -15.67 0.21
CA PHE A 207 6.63 -14.97 -1.06
C PHE A 207 7.61 -13.80 -1.17
N ASN A 208 8.21 -13.63 -2.34
CA ASN A 208 9.09 -12.51 -2.64
C ASN A 208 8.27 -11.27 -3.03
N ILE A 209 7.67 -10.61 -2.04
CA ILE A 209 6.72 -9.49 -2.22
C ILE A 209 7.29 -8.12 -1.81
N GLY A 210 8.62 -8.01 -1.75
CA GLY A 210 9.30 -6.74 -1.52
C GLY A 210 8.95 -6.08 -0.17
N LEU A 211 8.65 -4.78 -0.20
CA LEU A 211 8.39 -3.96 0.98
C LEU A 211 6.96 -4.07 1.52
N PHE A 212 6.06 -4.74 0.81
CA PHE A 212 4.64 -4.83 1.18
C PHE A 212 4.38 -5.22 2.65
N PRO A 213 5.03 -6.27 3.21
CA PRO A 213 4.80 -6.69 4.60
C PRO A 213 5.00 -5.55 5.60
N PHE A 214 6.09 -4.80 5.43
CA PHE A 214 6.45 -3.71 6.33
C PHE A 214 5.52 -2.52 6.16
N ILE A 215 5.20 -2.15 4.91
CA ILE A 215 4.26 -1.07 4.61
C ILE A 215 2.93 -1.34 5.32
N MET A 216 2.40 -2.57 5.24
CA MET A 216 1.13 -2.90 5.87
C MET A 216 1.20 -2.96 7.40
N ILE A 217 2.26 -3.55 7.96
CA ILE A 217 2.49 -3.58 9.42
C ILE A 217 2.56 -2.16 10.01
N PHE A 218 3.27 -1.24 9.37
CA PHE A 218 3.40 0.13 9.86
C PHE A 218 2.14 0.97 9.58
N ASN A 219 1.54 0.87 8.40
CA ASN A 219 0.33 1.63 8.07
C ASN A 219 -0.85 1.26 8.97
N THR A 220 -0.99 -0.01 9.35
CA THR A 220 -2.06 -0.45 10.25
C THR A 220 -1.93 0.06 11.68
N LEU A 221 -0.80 0.67 12.06
CA LEU A 221 -0.71 1.39 13.33
C LEU A 221 -1.69 2.56 13.39
N ILE A 222 -2.15 3.10 12.25
CA ILE A 222 -3.16 4.18 12.22
C ILE A 222 -4.47 3.79 12.94
N PHE A 223 -4.75 2.50 13.09
CA PHE A 223 -5.95 2.01 13.79
C PHE A 223 -5.83 2.12 15.33
N PHE A 224 -4.62 2.34 15.86
CA PHE A 224 -4.41 2.55 17.29
C PHE A 224 -4.85 3.95 17.74
N PRO A 225 -5.26 4.12 19.01
CA PRO A 225 -5.72 5.41 19.49
C PRO A 225 -4.53 6.36 19.65
N ALA A 226 -4.78 7.68 19.57
CA ALA A 226 -3.73 8.70 19.75
C ALA A 226 -2.87 8.46 21.00
N ALA A 227 -3.48 8.12 22.14
CA ALA A 227 -2.78 7.82 23.39
C ALA A 227 -1.72 6.71 23.28
N PHE A 228 -1.88 5.74 22.38
CA PHE A 228 -0.83 4.74 22.11
C PHE A 228 0.40 5.40 21.47
N HIS A 229 0.18 6.23 20.44
CA HIS A 229 1.25 6.94 19.74
C HIS A 229 1.92 7.97 20.65
N GLU A 230 1.16 8.74 21.42
CA GLU A 230 1.71 9.73 22.35
C GLU A 230 2.59 9.10 23.42
N ARG A 231 2.23 7.92 23.95
CA ARG A 231 3.10 7.18 24.89
C ARG A 231 4.42 6.75 24.25
N LEU A 232 4.39 6.32 22.99
CA LEU A 232 5.59 5.93 22.26
C LEU A 232 6.48 7.15 21.98
N LEU A 233 5.90 8.22 21.46
CA LEU A 233 6.60 9.46 21.15
C LEU A 233 7.11 10.16 22.41
N GLY A 234 6.45 9.98 23.56
CA GLY A 234 6.90 10.52 24.85
C GLY A 234 8.29 10.04 25.25
N ARG A 235 8.71 8.87 24.77
CA ARG A 235 10.07 8.33 24.99
C ARG A 235 11.17 9.09 24.25
N ILE A 236 10.81 9.84 23.21
CA ILE A 236 11.74 10.59 22.34
C ILE A 236 11.47 12.11 22.40
N GLY A 237 10.81 12.57 23.45
CA GLY A 237 10.66 14.00 23.74
C GLY A 237 9.32 14.63 23.35
N TYR A 238 8.31 13.85 22.92
CA TYR A 238 6.96 14.37 22.77
C TYR A 238 6.36 14.75 24.12
N ARG A 239 5.74 15.93 24.19
CA ARG A 239 5.01 16.42 25.35
C ARG A 239 3.53 16.44 25.03
N THR A 240 2.73 15.84 25.91
CA THR A 240 1.28 15.93 25.85
C THR A 240 0.87 17.31 26.38
N ASP A 241 0.11 18.05 25.58
CA ASP A 241 -0.47 19.32 26.02
C ASP A 241 -1.90 19.09 26.49
N ASN A 242 -2.28 19.76 27.57
CA ASN A 242 -3.66 19.70 28.08
C ASN A 242 -4.62 20.61 27.29
N GLU A 243 -4.08 21.55 26.51
CA GLU A 243 -4.89 22.50 25.74
C GLU A 243 -5.42 21.88 24.45
N GLN A 244 -6.73 22.01 24.22
CA GLN A 244 -7.40 21.49 23.04
C GLN A 244 -7.45 22.54 21.92
N VAL A 245 -6.45 22.52 21.05
CA VAL A 245 -6.39 23.34 19.83
C VAL A 245 -6.81 22.50 18.64
N LEU A 246 -8.01 22.75 18.12
CA LEU A 246 -8.56 22.05 16.96
C LEU A 246 -8.10 22.70 15.66
N TYR A 247 -7.57 21.88 14.74
CA TYR A 247 -7.26 22.33 13.38
C TYR A 247 -8.52 22.76 12.62
N LYS A 248 -8.50 24.00 12.10
CA LYS A 248 -9.57 24.54 11.25
C LYS A 248 -9.13 24.52 9.79
N PHE A 249 -9.90 23.82 8.95
CA PHE A 249 -9.68 23.85 7.50
C PHE A 249 -10.13 25.21 6.93
N PRO A 250 -9.40 25.78 5.96
CA PRO A 250 -9.84 26.98 5.26
C PRO A 250 -11.21 26.75 4.59
N THR A 251 -12.13 27.71 4.72
CA THR A 251 -13.52 27.58 4.25
C THR A 251 -13.60 27.21 2.77
N ALA A 252 -12.89 27.93 1.89
CA ALA A 252 -12.85 27.65 0.46
C ALA A 252 -12.30 26.24 0.13
N GLY A 253 -11.27 25.80 0.86
CA GLY A 253 -10.72 24.45 0.69
C GLY A 253 -11.66 23.35 1.18
N SER A 254 -12.40 23.59 2.26
CA SER A 254 -13.33 22.61 2.83
C SER A 254 -14.53 22.32 1.92
N GLN A 255 -15.00 23.31 1.15
CA GLN A 255 -16.12 23.15 0.22
C GLN A 255 -15.80 22.23 -0.96
N LEU A 256 -14.56 22.27 -1.47
CA LEU A 256 -14.11 21.40 -2.56
C LEU A 256 -13.56 20.06 -2.07
N LEU A 257 -13.00 20.01 -0.86
CA LEU A 257 -12.39 18.80 -0.33
C LEU A 257 -13.41 17.68 -0.12
N ARG A 258 -14.60 18.00 0.40
CA ARG A 258 -15.66 17.01 0.62
C ARG A 258 -16.10 16.31 -0.68
N PRO A 259 -16.54 17.01 -1.75
CA PRO A 259 -16.88 16.35 -3.00
C PRO A 259 -15.69 15.63 -3.64
N ALA A 260 -14.47 16.17 -3.53
CA ALA A 260 -13.27 15.50 -4.02
C ALA A 260 -13.00 14.16 -3.30
N LEU A 261 -13.16 14.10 -1.98
CA LEU A 261 -13.03 12.85 -1.22
C LEU A 261 -14.13 11.85 -1.56
N ILE A 262 -15.38 12.30 -1.76
CA ILE A 262 -16.48 11.43 -2.18
C ILE A 262 -16.20 10.83 -3.56
N PHE A 263 -15.74 11.65 -4.51
CA PHE A 263 -15.33 11.19 -5.83
C PHE A 263 -14.17 10.20 -5.73
N TYR A 264 -13.13 10.54 -4.97
CA TYR A 264 -11.96 9.70 -4.75
C TYR A 264 -12.33 8.33 -4.18
N PHE A 265 -13.12 8.26 -3.10
CA PHE A 265 -13.50 6.98 -2.50
C PHE A 265 -14.51 6.20 -3.32
N SER A 266 -15.42 6.89 -4.05
CA SER A 266 -16.28 6.24 -5.05
C SER A 266 -15.42 5.57 -6.13
N PHE A 267 -14.39 6.26 -6.63
CA PHE A 267 -13.44 5.69 -7.58
C PHE A 267 -12.68 4.51 -6.98
N GLN A 268 -12.11 4.65 -5.77
CA GLN A 268 -11.37 3.58 -5.10
C GLN A 268 -12.24 2.35 -4.77
N LEU A 269 -13.55 2.52 -4.64
CA LEU A 269 -14.50 1.42 -4.44
C LEU A 269 -14.92 0.77 -5.76
N LEU A 270 -15.20 1.56 -6.80
CA LEU A 270 -15.75 1.05 -8.06
C LEU A 270 -14.67 0.58 -9.04
N PHE A 271 -13.52 1.26 -9.08
CA PHE A 271 -12.47 0.99 -10.06
C PHE A 271 -11.81 -0.40 -9.93
N PRO A 272 -11.63 -0.97 -8.72
CA PRO A 272 -11.23 -2.36 -8.58
C PRO A 272 -12.19 -3.36 -9.21
N LEU A 273 -13.49 -3.04 -9.28
CA LEU A 273 -14.55 -3.89 -9.82
C LEU A 273 -14.71 -3.77 -11.34
N ARG A 274 -13.96 -2.89 -12.00
CA ARG A 274 -14.10 -2.64 -13.45
C ARG A 274 -13.88 -3.88 -14.32
N TYR A 275 -13.19 -4.89 -13.81
CA TYR A 275 -12.98 -6.16 -14.51
C TYR A 275 -14.30 -6.84 -14.89
N LEU A 276 -15.39 -6.58 -14.16
CA LEU A 276 -16.73 -7.11 -14.44
C LEU A 276 -17.30 -6.62 -15.78
N PHE A 277 -16.76 -5.55 -16.36
CA PHE A 277 -17.18 -5.02 -17.66
C PHE A 277 -16.38 -5.60 -18.84
N TYR A 278 -15.38 -6.45 -18.59
CA TYR A 278 -14.58 -7.07 -19.63
C TYR A 278 -14.93 -8.55 -19.80
N PRO A 279 -14.95 -9.08 -21.03
CA PRO A 279 -15.20 -10.49 -21.25
C PRO A 279 -13.99 -11.35 -20.85
N GLY A 280 -14.25 -12.58 -20.43
CA GLY A 280 -13.22 -13.57 -20.09
C GLY A 280 -12.75 -13.49 -18.63
N GLU A 281 -11.89 -14.43 -18.25
CA GLU A 281 -11.40 -14.54 -16.88
C GLU A 281 -10.23 -13.57 -16.63
N VAL A 282 -10.35 -12.72 -15.59
CA VAL A 282 -9.39 -11.63 -15.31
C VAL A 282 -7.98 -12.14 -15.00
N LEU A 283 -7.86 -13.35 -14.45
CA LEU A 283 -6.55 -13.97 -14.20
C LEU A 283 -5.82 -14.36 -15.50
N TRP A 284 -6.56 -14.52 -16.61
CA TRP A 284 -6.02 -14.83 -17.93
C TRP A 284 -5.84 -13.57 -18.78
N THR A 285 -6.87 -12.74 -18.88
CA THR A 285 -6.88 -11.55 -19.77
C THR A 285 -6.13 -10.35 -19.18
N GLU A 286 -5.97 -10.32 -17.85
CA GLU A 286 -5.46 -9.18 -17.07
C GLU A 286 -6.25 -7.86 -17.23
N GLN A 287 -7.37 -7.88 -17.94
CA GLN A 287 -8.22 -6.70 -18.13
C GLN A 287 -8.89 -6.33 -16.81
N GLY A 288 -8.47 -5.22 -16.21
CA GLY A 288 -8.92 -4.81 -14.88
C GLY A 288 -8.10 -5.38 -13.70
N TYR A 289 -7.01 -6.11 -13.96
CA TYR A 289 -6.19 -6.72 -12.90
C TYR A 289 -5.35 -5.71 -12.11
N ARG A 290 -4.68 -4.78 -12.79
CA ARG A 290 -3.88 -3.74 -12.12
C ARG A 290 -4.79 -2.75 -11.40
N PHE A 291 -4.34 -2.16 -10.32
CA PHE A 291 -5.10 -1.19 -9.51
C PHE A 291 -6.41 -1.75 -8.91
N SER A 292 -6.54 -3.07 -8.78
CA SER A 292 -7.70 -3.73 -8.15
C SER A 292 -7.36 -4.55 -6.91
N TRP A 293 -6.19 -4.28 -6.31
CA TRP A 293 -5.72 -4.91 -5.06
C TRP A 293 -5.62 -6.44 -5.12
N ARG A 294 -5.49 -6.99 -6.33
CA ARG A 294 -5.27 -8.40 -6.59
C ARG A 294 -3.80 -8.73 -6.31
N VAL A 295 -3.55 -9.36 -5.16
CA VAL A 295 -2.21 -9.69 -4.68
C VAL A 295 -2.04 -11.21 -4.66
N MET A 296 -0.94 -11.70 -5.26
CA MET A 296 -0.53 -13.10 -5.25
C MET A 296 -1.62 -14.07 -5.77
N LEU A 297 -2.25 -13.75 -6.91
CA LEU A 297 -3.25 -14.63 -7.54
C LEU A 297 -2.73 -15.35 -8.79
N VAL A 298 -1.64 -14.87 -9.38
CA VAL A 298 -1.10 -15.37 -10.63
C VAL A 298 0.43 -15.32 -10.56
N GLU A 299 1.09 -16.32 -11.11
CA GLU A 299 2.51 -16.31 -11.46
C GLU A 299 2.63 -16.70 -12.93
N LYS A 300 3.46 -15.98 -13.70
CA LYS A 300 3.71 -16.26 -15.11
C LYS A 300 5.22 -16.35 -15.34
N THR A 301 5.64 -17.45 -15.94
CA THR A 301 7.02 -17.67 -16.40
C THR A 301 6.99 -17.93 -17.90
N GLY A 302 7.86 -17.24 -18.63
CA GLY A 302 8.01 -17.39 -20.08
C GLY A 302 9.40 -17.91 -20.42
N GLN A 303 9.46 -18.87 -21.34
CA GLN A 303 10.71 -19.35 -21.94
C GLN A 303 10.62 -19.17 -23.46
N ALA A 304 11.66 -18.59 -24.05
CA ALA A 304 11.81 -18.48 -25.49
C ALA A 304 13.13 -19.14 -25.90
N THR A 305 13.07 -19.99 -26.92
CA THR A 305 14.26 -20.58 -27.54
C THR A 305 14.37 -20.02 -28.95
N PHE A 306 15.50 -19.40 -29.27
CA PHE A 306 15.77 -18.85 -30.60
C PHE A 306 16.75 -19.76 -31.32
N PHE A 307 16.38 -20.20 -32.52
CA PHE A 307 17.27 -20.93 -33.42
C PHE A 307 17.78 -19.97 -34.48
N VAL A 308 19.10 -19.84 -34.59
CA VAL A 308 19.75 -19.10 -35.67
C VAL A 308 20.06 -20.08 -36.78
N HIS A 309 19.62 -19.77 -37.98
CA HIS A 309 19.97 -20.51 -39.19
C HIS A 309 20.80 -19.60 -40.10
N ASP A 310 21.83 -20.17 -40.71
CA ASP A 310 22.76 -19.48 -41.62
C ASP A 310 22.12 -19.04 -42.94
#